data_AF-A0A1H9BDU3-F1
#
_entry.id   AF-A0A1H9BDU3-F1
#
_cell.length_a   1.000
_cell.length_b   1.000
_cell.length_c   1.000
_cell.angle_alpha   90.00
_cell.angle_beta   90.00
_cell.angle_gamma   90.00
#
_symmetry.space_group_name_H-M   'P 1'
#
loop_
_entity.id
_entity.type
_entity.pdbx_description
1 polymer ?
#
loop_
_entity_poly.entity_id
_entity_poly.type
_entity_poly.pdbx_seq_one_letter_code
_entity_poly.pdbx_strand_id
1 'polypeptide(L)'
;MFTTTNRNAKVLDEVRFANTSQKASTYSWSFGDGTSSSEEAPTHRYFKSGDYVVTLTAENEKGKSKTITQTITVTPPKECLVRIETSEGDMIARLSDATPQHQDNFVKLVEQSFYDDLLFHRVIDGFMLQGGDPNSRGAGPGARLGSGGPGYQIPAEFVDSLAHVKGAIAAARTNNPQKLSSGSQFYIVSGRAVTDAELNKQEASTGVRYPSAIREEYLEKGGVPFLDQNYTVFGQVIEGLDVIDKIAKVQTGAADRPAEDVWMKISMIQ
;
A
#
# COMPACT_ATOMS: atom_id res chain seq x y z
N MET A 1 6.24 -16.90 -32.74
CA MET A 1 7.10 -16.13 -31.81
C MET A 1 6.17 -15.66 -30.69
N PHE A 2 6.59 -14.84 -29.73
CA PHE A 2 5.62 -14.00 -29.02
C PHE A 2 6.10 -12.56 -29.17
N THR A 3 5.16 -11.63 -29.04
CA THR A 3 5.45 -10.21 -29.15
C THR A 3 4.91 -9.54 -27.91
N THR A 4 5.73 -8.74 -27.24
CA THR A 4 5.24 -7.83 -26.20
C THR A 4 5.03 -6.46 -26.83
N THR A 5 4.08 -5.70 -26.31
CA THR A 5 3.83 -4.33 -26.76
C THR A 5 4.99 -3.41 -26.40
N ASN A 6 5.67 -3.68 -25.28
CA ASN A 6 6.83 -2.92 -24.82
C ASN A 6 7.95 -3.87 -24.35
N ARG A 7 9.19 -3.60 -24.76
CA ARG A 7 10.41 -4.24 -24.19
C ARG A 7 11.01 -3.46 -23.03
N ASN A 8 10.55 -2.23 -22.87
CA ASN A 8 10.90 -1.33 -21.79
C ASN A 8 9.62 -0.99 -21.06
N ALA A 9 9.57 -1.25 -19.76
CA ALA A 9 8.46 -0.93 -18.89
C ALA A 9 8.97 -0.13 -17.69
N LYS A 10 8.07 0.53 -16.98
CA LYS A 10 8.32 0.99 -15.63
C LYS A 10 7.81 -0.04 -14.66
N VAL A 11 8.39 -0.06 -13.46
CA VAL A 11 7.79 -0.77 -12.33
C VAL A 11 6.32 -0.36 -12.23
N LEU A 12 5.45 -1.34 -11.97
CA LEU A 12 4.00 -1.19 -11.94
C LEU A 12 3.30 -0.93 -13.30
N ASP A 13 3.99 -0.92 -14.43
CA ASP A 13 3.31 -0.96 -15.73
C ASP A 13 2.68 -2.36 -15.96
N GLU A 14 1.49 -2.40 -16.53
CA GLU A 14 0.91 -3.65 -17.03
C GLU A 14 1.55 -4.02 -18.37
N VAL A 15 2.32 -5.11 -18.38
CA VAL A 15 2.96 -5.65 -19.58
C VAL A 15 2.05 -6.71 -20.20
N ARG A 16 1.66 -6.51 -21.46
CA ARG A 16 0.80 -7.43 -22.20
C ARG A 16 1.63 -8.33 -23.12
N PHE A 17 1.42 -9.64 -23.01
CA PHE A 17 2.12 -10.64 -23.82
C PHE A 17 1.20 -11.19 -24.89
N ALA A 18 1.55 -10.99 -26.16
CA ALA A 18 0.82 -11.56 -27.29
C ALA A 18 1.51 -12.83 -27.77
N ASN A 19 0.79 -13.94 -27.73
CA ASN A 19 1.25 -15.23 -28.22
C ASN A 19 1.00 -15.36 -29.72
N THR A 20 2.06 -15.64 -30.49
CA THR A 20 1.96 -15.91 -31.94
C THR A 20 2.43 -17.33 -32.27
N SER A 21 2.26 -18.26 -31.32
CA SER A 21 2.45 -19.69 -31.54
C SER A 21 1.39 -20.22 -32.49
N GLN A 22 1.74 -21.24 -33.28
CA GLN A 22 0.82 -21.89 -34.20
C GLN A 22 0.73 -23.37 -33.89
N LYS A 23 -0.48 -23.94 -33.94
CA LYS A 23 -0.75 -25.36 -33.69
C LYS A 23 -0.33 -25.83 -32.29
N ALA A 24 -0.30 -24.92 -31.33
CA ALA A 24 -0.12 -25.23 -29.92
C ALA A 24 -1.50 -25.39 -29.26
N SER A 25 -1.57 -26.25 -28.25
CA SER A 25 -2.75 -26.52 -27.43
C SER A 25 -2.57 -26.08 -25.98
N THR A 26 -1.33 -25.92 -25.52
CA THR A 26 -1.02 -25.48 -24.15
C THR A 26 0.14 -24.47 -24.14
N TYR A 27 0.14 -23.62 -23.12
CA TYR A 27 1.07 -22.51 -22.94
C TYR A 27 1.59 -22.49 -21.51
N SER A 28 2.87 -22.18 -21.35
CA SER A 28 3.51 -22.00 -20.06
C SER A 28 4.46 -20.82 -20.14
N TRP A 29 4.16 -19.80 -19.36
CA TRP A 29 4.93 -18.57 -19.23
C TRP A 29 5.73 -18.59 -17.94
N SER A 30 6.99 -18.15 -18.01
CA SER A 30 7.77 -17.72 -16.85
C SER A 30 8.18 -16.28 -17.08
N PHE A 31 7.88 -15.39 -16.14
CA PHE A 31 8.15 -13.96 -16.30
C PHE A 31 9.54 -13.54 -15.83
N GLY A 32 10.34 -14.48 -15.30
CA GLY A 32 11.70 -14.22 -14.85
C GLY A 32 11.82 -13.58 -13.46
N ASP A 33 10.70 -13.29 -12.79
CA ASP A 33 10.62 -12.79 -11.42
C ASP A 33 10.16 -13.86 -10.40
N GLY A 34 10.08 -15.12 -10.85
CA GLY A 34 9.57 -16.25 -10.08
C GLY A 34 8.08 -16.52 -10.27
N THR A 35 7.35 -15.66 -10.99
CA THR A 35 5.94 -15.88 -11.32
C THR A 35 5.75 -16.50 -12.71
N SER A 36 4.56 -17.08 -12.94
CA SER A 36 4.23 -17.82 -14.15
C SER A 36 2.75 -17.69 -14.51
N SER A 37 2.40 -18.07 -15.74
CA SER A 37 1.01 -18.14 -16.21
C SER A 37 0.84 -19.28 -17.22
N SER A 38 -0.37 -19.81 -17.33
CA SER A 38 -0.76 -20.77 -18.38
C SER A 38 -1.75 -20.17 -19.39
N GLU A 39 -2.04 -18.88 -19.29
CA GLU A 39 -2.95 -18.20 -20.22
C GLU A 39 -2.34 -18.08 -21.61
N GLU A 40 -3.20 -18.05 -22.63
CA GLU A 40 -2.75 -17.89 -24.01
C GLU A 40 -2.08 -16.54 -24.24
N ALA A 41 -2.62 -15.46 -23.65
CA ALA A 41 -2.11 -14.10 -23.80
C ALA A 41 -2.18 -13.36 -22.44
N PRO A 42 -1.25 -13.64 -21.51
CA PRO A 42 -1.30 -13.08 -20.16
C PRO A 42 -0.94 -11.60 -20.14
N THR A 43 -1.35 -10.94 -19.06
CA THR A 43 -0.74 -9.70 -18.59
C THR A 43 0.12 -9.99 -17.36
N HIS A 44 1.14 -9.16 -17.14
CA HIS A 44 1.99 -9.26 -15.96
C HIS A 44 2.45 -7.88 -15.48
N ARG A 45 2.74 -7.78 -14.18
CA ARG A 45 3.22 -6.56 -13.55
C ARG A 45 4.46 -6.85 -12.71
N TYR A 46 5.52 -6.09 -12.94
CA TYR A 46 6.76 -6.19 -12.17
C TYR A 46 6.76 -5.18 -11.02
N PHE A 47 7.13 -5.64 -9.82
CA PHE A 47 7.27 -4.83 -8.62
C PHE A 47 8.71 -4.43 -8.32
N LYS A 48 9.65 -5.00 -9.07
CA LYS A 48 11.08 -4.68 -9.01
C LYS A 48 11.60 -4.28 -10.38
N SER A 49 12.56 -3.37 -10.42
CA SER A 49 13.30 -2.97 -11.60
C SER A 49 14.39 -3.98 -11.88
N GLY A 50 14.78 -4.05 -13.16
CA GLY A 50 15.76 -5.03 -13.63
C GLY A 50 15.39 -5.59 -14.99
N ASP A 51 16.26 -6.47 -15.47
CA ASP A 51 16.06 -7.19 -16.72
C ASP A 51 15.48 -8.57 -16.45
N TYR A 52 14.30 -8.81 -16.99
CA TYR A 52 13.54 -10.04 -16.81
C TYR A 52 13.56 -10.87 -18.08
N VAL A 53 14.06 -12.10 -17.97
CA VAL A 53 14.04 -13.06 -19.09
C VAL A 53 12.70 -13.79 -19.08
N VAL A 54 11.76 -13.31 -19.89
CA VAL A 54 10.46 -13.93 -20.07
C VAL A 54 10.59 -15.12 -21.02
N THR A 55 10.02 -16.25 -20.63
CA THR A 55 10.05 -17.50 -21.38
C THR A 55 8.63 -17.98 -21.66
N LEU A 56 8.31 -18.23 -22.93
CA LEU A 56 7.11 -18.95 -23.34
C LEU A 56 7.49 -20.34 -23.84
N THR A 57 6.89 -21.37 -23.26
CA THR A 57 6.88 -22.73 -23.80
C THR A 57 5.48 -23.04 -24.31
N ALA A 58 5.37 -23.37 -25.60
CA ALA A 58 4.12 -23.76 -26.24
C ALA A 58 4.23 -25.22 -26.68
N GLU A 59 3.23 -26.03 -26.35
CA GLU A 59 3.17 -27.46 -26.65
C GLU A 59 1.91 -27.81 -27.45
N ASN A 60 2.01 -28.77 -28.36
CA ASN A 60 0.89 -29.27 -29.14
C ASN A 60 0.32 -30.59 -28.59
N GLU A 61 -0.82 -31.02 -29.11
CA GLU A 61 -1.53 -32.24 -28.68
C GLU A 61 -0.70 -33.53 -28.80
N LYS A 62 0.40 -33.51 -29.56
CA LYS A 62 1.33 -34.65 -29.73
C LYS A 62 2.51 -34.59 -28.75
N GLY A 63 2.48 -33.70 -27.77
CA GLY A 63 3.54 -33.51 -26.78
C GLY A 63 4.82 -32.87 -27.33
N LYS A 64 4.78 -32.24 -28.52
CA LYS A 64 5.93 -31.51 -29.05
C LYS A 64 5.87 -30.07 -28.57
N SER A 65 6.92 -29.63 -27.89
CA SER A 65 7.06 -28.27 -27.39
C SER A 65 8.09 -27.45 -28.16
N LYS A 66 7.92 -26.13 -28.13
CA LYS A 66 8.93 -25.14 -28.49
C LYS A 66 8.97 -24.05 -27.43
N THR A 67 10.17 -23.55 -27.19
CA THR A 67 10.42 -22.47 -26.24
C THR A 67 11.02 -21.27 -26.95
N ILE A 68 10.63 -20.09 -26.52
CA ILE A 68 11.16 -18.81 -26.96
C ILE A 68 11.32 -17.89 -25.75
N THR A 69 12.32 -17.03 -25.78
CA THR A 69 12.64 -16.09 -24.71
C THR A 69 12.66 -14.65 -25.22
N GLN A 70 12.37 -13.71 -24.32
CA GLN A 70 12.47 -12.28 -24.56
C GLN A 70 12.84 -11.56 -23.27
N THR A 71 13.79 -10.63 -23.35
CA THR A 71 14.12 -9.76 -22.21
C THR A 71 13.17 -8.57 -22.15
N ILE A 72 12.65 -8.28 -20.96
CA ILE A 72 11.91 -7.07 -20.61
C ILE A 72 12.75 -6.28 -19.61
N THR A 73 13.10 -5.05 -19.97
CA THR A 73 13.80 -4.11 -19.07
C THR A 73 12.77 -3.28 -18.32
N VAL A 74 12.80 -3.36 -17.00
CA VAL A 74 11.90 -2.63 -16.10
C VAL A 74 12.70 -1.56 -15.38
N THR A 75 12.26 -0.31 -15.48
CA THR A 75 12.92 0.86 -14.88
C THR A 75 12.30 1.22 -13.54
N PRO A 76 13.10 1.71 -12.56
CA PRO A 76 12.63 2.04 -11.22
C PRO A 76 11.55 3.13 -11.24
N PRO A 77 10.64 3.16 -10.24
CA PRO A 77 9.67 4.23 -10.10
C PRO A 77 10.37 5.56 -9.77
N LYS A 78 9.75 6.68 -10.17
CA LYS A 78 10.24 8.02 -9.78
C LYS A 78 9.87 8.38 -8.34
N GLU A 79 8.82 7.77 -7.83
CA GLU A 79 8.27 8.01 -6.50
C GLU A 79 8.71 6.89 -5.55
N CYS A 80 8.75 7.17 -4.25
CA CYS A 80 8.99 6.15 -3.25
C CYS A 80 7.71 5.36 -3.01
N LEU A 81 7.67 4.12 -3.51
CA LEU A 81 6.49 3.26 -3.47
C LEU A 81 6.71 2.05 -2.57
N VAL A 82 5.65 1.63 -1.88
CA VAL A 82 5.61 0.40 -1.09
C VAL A 82 4.37 -0.42 -1.46
N ARG A 83 4.51 -1.74 -1.43
CA ARG A 83 3.38 -2.68 -1.49
C ARG A 83 3.04 -3.13 -0.08
N ILE A 84 1.78 -2.98 0.30
CA ILE A 84 1.22 -3.48 1.56
C ILE A 84 0.34 -4.66 1.20
N GLU A 85 0.82 -5.87 1.42
CA GLU A 85 0.08 -7.12 1.24
C GLU A 85 -0.70 -7.41 2.52
N THR A 86 -1.95 -7.85 2.39
CA THR A 86 -2.84 -8.18 3.53
C THR A 86 -3.67 -9.43 3.23
N SER A 87 -4.36 -9.94 4.24
CA SER A 87 -5.36 -11.01 4.05
C SER A 87 -6.52 -10.61 3.12
N GLU A 88 -6.80 -9.32 2.96
CA GLU A 88 -7.93 -8.78 2.19
C GLU A 88 -7.52 -8.30 0.78
N GLY A 89 -6.24 -8.43 0.44
CA GLY A 89 -5.65 -8.00 -0.83
C GLY A 89 -4.49 -7.03 -0.66
N ASP A 90 -4.00 -6.53 -1.79
CA ASP A 90 -2.82 -5.68 -1.85
C ASP A 90 -3.18 -4.21 -2.02
N MET A 91 -2.39 -3.36 -1.38
CA MET A 91 -2.39 -1.92 -1.59
C MET A 91 -1.03 -1.46 -2.09
N ILE A 92 -1.04 -0.47 -2.98
CA ILE A 92 0.17 0.26 -3.38
C ILE A 92 0.09 1.64 -2.75
N ALA A 93 1.12 2.01 -1.99
CA ALA A 93 1.19 3.32 -1.36
C ALA A 93 2.41 4.09 -1.83
N ARG A 94 2.21 5.40 -2.00
CA ARG A 94 3.26 6.39 -2.25
C ARG A 94 3.61 7.08 -0.95
N LEU A 95 4.90 7.14 -0.61
CA LEU A 95 5.42 7.91 0.51
C LEU A 95 5.74 9.35 0.06
N SER A 96 5.50 10.33 0.93
CA SER A 96 5.70 11.75 0.62
C SER A 96 7.11 12.20 1.01
N ASP A 97 7.78 12.87 0.07
CA ASP A 97 9.06 13.56 0.26
C ASP A 97 8.92 14.86 1.09
N ALA A 98 7.71 15.37 1.28
CA ALA A 98 7.44 16.53 2.13
C ALA A 98 7.54 16.21 3.63
N THR A 99 7.60 14.92 3.99
CA THR A 99 7.79 14.42 5.37
C THR A 99 9.00 13.48 5.43
N PRO A 100 10.22 14.00 5.22
CA PRO A 100 11.40 13.17 5.00
C PRO A 100 11.75 12.31 6.22
N GLN A 101 11.57 12.77 7.45
CA GLN A 101 11.89 11.96 8.63
C GLN A 101 10.97 10.75 8.75
N HIS A 102 9.68 10.91 8.45
CA HIS A 102 8.73 9.80 8.44
C HIS A 102 8.94 8.87 7.25
N GLN A 103 9.21 9.42 6.06
CA GLN A 103 9.53 8.64 4.87
C GLN A 103 10.77 7.77 5.12
N ASP A 104 11.90 8.37 5.51
CA ASP A 104 13.16 7.67 5.74
C ASP A 104 13.02 6.60 6.82
N ASN A 105 12.31 6.91 7.91
CA ASN A 105 12.08 5.94 8.97
C ASN A 105 11.20 4.77 8.49
N PHE A 106 10.13 5.06 7.76
CA PHE A 106 9.23 4.02 7.24
C PHE A 106 9.97 3.12 6.26
N VAL A 107 10.73 3.68 5.32
CA VAL A 107 11.59 2.95 4.37
C VAL A 107 12.56 2.05 5.13
N LYS A 108 13.30 2.58 6.10
CA LYS A 108 14.24 1.80 6.93
C LYS A 108 13.55 0.59 7.58
N LEU A 109 12.35 0.76 8.13
CA LEU A 109 11.60 -0.32 8.76
C LEU A 109 11.10 -1.35 7.74
N VAL A 110 10.64 -0.90 6.56
CA VAL A 110 10.25 -1.79 5.46
C VAL A 110 11.43 -2.62 4.96
N GLU A 111 12.60 -2.00 4.73
CA GLU A 111 13.82 -2.69 4.29
C GLU A 111 14.32 -3.71 5.33
N GLN A 112 14.05 -3.47 6.62
CA GLN A 112 14.33 -4.40 7.71
C GLN A 112 13.26 -5.49 7.88
N SER A 113 12.24 -5.54 7.01
CA SER A 113 11.09 -6.45 7.13
C SER A 113 10.37 -6.31 8.49
N PHE A 114 10.42 -5.11 9.09
CA PHE A 114 9.89 -4.87 10.44
C PHE A 114 8.37 -5.07 10.52
N TYR A 115 7.66 -4.80 9.43
CA TYR A 115 6.21 -4.88 9.36
C TYR A 115 5.69 -6.28 9.01
N ASP A 116 6.57 -7.20 8.63
CA ASP A 116 6.19 -8.56 8.23
C ASP A 116 5.53 -9.28 9.41
N ASP A 117 4.37 -9.86 9.11
CA ASP A 117 3.48 -10.58 10.03
C ASP A 117 2.95 -9.72 11.20
N LEU A 118 2.98 -8.39 11.05
CA LEU A 118 2.28 -7.50 11.98
C LEU A 118 0.80 -7.43 11.63
N LEU A 119 -0.01 -7.01 12.60
CA LEU A 119 -1.47 -6.94 12.44
C LEU A 119 -1.95 -5.49 12.35
N PHE A 120 -3.01 -5.28 11.57
CA PHE A 120 -3.91 -4.16 11.80
C PHE A 120 -4.70 -4.44 13.08
N HIS A 121 -4.08 -4.10 14.21
CA HIS A 121 -4.56 -4.47 15.54
C HIS A 121 -5.76 -3.63 16.01
N ARG A 122 -6.13 -2.58 15.27
CA ARG A 122 -7.30 -1.76 15.56
C ARG A 122 -7.91 -1.23 14.26
N VAL A 123 -9.18 -1.53 14.03
CA VAL A 123 -9.90 -1.18 12.80
C VAL A 123 -11.22 -0.52 13.15
N ILE A 124 -11.44 0.69 12.64
CA ILE A 124 -12.68 1.44 12.88
C ILE A 124 -13.25 1.89 11.54
N ASP A 125 -14.41 1.34 11.18
CA ASP A 125 -15.16 1.75 10.00
C ASP A 125 -15.47 3.25 10.05
N GLY A 126 -15.29 3.95 8.93
CA GLY A 126 -15.46 5.39 8.86
C GLY A 126 -14.32 6.23 9.44
N PHE A 127 -13.23 5.61 9.92
CA PHE A 127 -12.12 6.31 10.58
C PHE A 127 -10.75 5.83 10.10
N MET A 128 -10.24 4.68 10.58
CA MET A 128 -8.87 4.25 10.26
C MET A 128 -8.59 2.75 10.50
N LEU A 129 -7.50 2.28 9.90
CA LEU A 129 -6.89 0.97 10.07
C LEU A 129 -5.51 1.16 10.70
N GLN A 130 -5.34 0.86 11.99
CA GLN A 130 -4.08 1.10 12.72
C GLN A 130 -3.25 -0.18 12.87
N GLY A 131 -1.95 -0.04 12.60
CA GLY A 131 -0.97 -1.11 12.58
C GLY A 131 0.40 -0.67 13.09
N GLY A 132 1.43 -1.48 12.80
CA GLY A 132 2.83 -1.17 13.13
C GLY A 132 3.24 -1.38 14.59
N ASP A 133 2.44 -2.11 15.38
CA ASP A 133 2.83 -2.57 16.71
C ASP A 133 3.63 -3.90 16.59
N PRO A 134 4.94 -3.94 16.92
CA PRO A 134 5.74 -5.16 16.83
C PRO A 134 5.27 -6.28 17.78
N ASN A 135 4.55 -5.96 18.85
CA ASN A 135 3.98 -6.94 19.77
C ASN A 135 2.82 -7.73 19.14
N SER A 136 2.28 -7.25 18.02
CA SER A 136 1.21 -7.96 17.30
C SER A 136 1.70 -9.21 16.57
N ARG A 137 3.01 -9.33 16.34
CA ARG A 137 3.59 -10.51 15.68
C ARG A 137 3.33 -11.77 16.48
N GLY A 138 2.59 -12.71 15.89
CA GLY A 138 2.22 -13.97 16.55
C GLY A 138 1.37 -13.77 17.81
N ALA A 139 0.73 -12.61 17.98
CA ALA A 139 -0.14 -12.37 19.11
C ALA A 139 -1.40 -13.25 19.04
N GLY A 140 -1.77 -13.86 20.16
CA GLY A 140 -3.01 -14.64 20.23
C GLY A 140 -4.27 -13.77 20.24
N PRO A 141 -5.46 -14.37 20.04
CA PRO A 141 -6.74 -13.67 20.13
C PRO A 141 -6.90 -12.94 21.47
N GLY A 142 -7.38 -11.69 21.44
CA GLY A 142 -7.62 -10.88 22.64
C GLY A 142 -6.37 -10.27 23.30
N ALA A 143 -5.17 -10.45 22.72
CA ALA A 143 -3.98 -9.75 23.16
C ALA A 143 -4.18 -8.23 23.15
N ARG A 144 -3.73 -7.55 24.21
CA ARG A 144 -3.74 -6.09 24.27
C ARG A 144 -2.57 -5.56 23.44
N LEU A 145 -2.90 -4.83 22.38
CA LEU A 145 -1.96 -4.27 21.42
C LEU A 145 -2.13 -2.74 21.33
N GLY A 146 -1.23 -2.07 20.63
CA GLY A 146 -1.17 -0.63 20.44
C GLY A 146 -0.14 0.09 21.32
N SER A 147 0.66 -0.64 22.11
CA SER A 147 1.66 -0.06 23.02
C SER A 147 3.11 -0.36 22.64
N GLY A 148 3.35 -1.22 21.64
CA GLY A 148 4.70 -1.53 21.19
C GLY A 148 5.27 -0.50 20.21
N GLY A 149 6.56 -0.62 19.95
CA GLY A 149 7.30 0.20 19.00
C GLY A 149 8.81 -0.05 19.13
N PRO A 150 9.64 0.57 18.29
CA PRO A 150 11.09 0.34 18.24
C PRO A 150 11.87 1.09 19.33
N GLY A 151 11.18 1.68 20.32
CA GLY A 151 11.81 2.38 21.44
C GLY A 151 12.20 3.84 21.17
N TYR A 152 11.77 4.42 20.04
CA TYR A 152 11.98 5.82 19.71
C TYR A 152 10.71 6.47 19.13
N GLN A 153 10.74 7.80 19.07
CA GLN A 153 9.69 8.63 18.48
C GLN A 153 10.27 9.54 17.40
N ILE A 154 9.40 10.10 16.55
CA ILE A 154 9.79 10.97 15.42
C ILE A 154 9.16 12.35 15.64
N PRO A 155 9.91 13.46 15.45
CA PRO A 155 9.33 14.80 15.43
C PRO A 155 8.20 14.91 14.41
N ALA A 156 7.12 15.61 14.77
CA ALA A 156 6.01 15.82 13.85
C ALA A 156 6.42 16.67 12.64
N GLU A 157 5.98 16.24 11.46
CA GLU A 157 6.10 16.96 10.19
C GLU A 157 4.69 17.26 9.71
N PHE A 158 4.21 18.50 9.90
CA PHE A 158 2.89 18.92 9.42
C PHE A 158 3.05 19.70 8.12
N VAL A 159 2.28 19.31 7.09
CA VAL A 159 2.39 19.84 5.74
C VAL A 159 0.99 20.17 5.24
N ASP A 160 0.75 21.41 4.84
CA ASP A 160 -0.59 21.89 4.46
C ASP A 160 -1.15 21.22 3.19
N SER A 161 -0.27 20.67 2.34
CA SER A 161 -0.63 19.91 1.15
C SER A 161 -0.85 18.42 1.42
N LEU A 162 -0.77 17.97 2.68
CA LEU A 162 -1.06 16.59 3.07
C LEU A 162 -2.20 16.60 4.09
N ALA A 163 -3.17 15.71 3.90
CA ALA A 163 -4.38 15.68 4.71
C ALA A 163 -4.85 14.26 4.96
N HIS A 164 -5.66 14.06 6.00
CA HIS A 164 -6.25 12.78 6.38
C HIS A 164 -7.45 12.41 5.49
N VAL A 165 -7.29 12.54 4.17
CA VAL A 165 -8.25 12.01 3.17
C VAL A 165 -8.21 10.49 3.15
N LYS A 166 -9.25 9.84 2.62
CA LYS A 166 -9.24 8.37 2.45
C LYS A 166 -7.98 7.89 1.72
N GLY A 167 -7.36 6.84 2.26
CA GLY A 167 -6.09 6.30 1.79
C GLY A 167 -4.85 6.97 2.36
N ALA A 168 -4.96 8.11 3.07
CA ALA A 168 -3.80 8.72 3.71
C ALA A 168 -3.15 7.78 4.73
N ILE A 169 -1.82 7.73 4.72
CA ILE A 169 -1.00 7.01 5.71
C ILE A 169 -0.45 8.04 6.68
N ALA A 170 -0.80 7.89 7.95
CA ALA A 170 -0.42 8.83 8.99
C ALA A 170 0.17 8.13 10.21
N ALA A 171 1.08 8.81 10.89
CA ALA A 171 1.78 8.28 12.04
C ALA A 171 0.88 8.32 13.28
N ALA A 172 0.80 7.21 14.01
CA ALA A 172 0.12 7.16 15.29
C ALA A 172 0.96 7.84 16.37
N ARG A 173 0.33 8.33 17.43
CA ARG A 173 1.04 8.82 18.62
C ARG A 173 0.22 8.69 19.89
N THR A 174 0.91 8.67 21.01
CA THR A 174 0.31 8.93 22.31
C THR A 174 -0.03 10.41 22.47
N ASN A 175 -0.80 10.74 23.50
CA ASN A 175 -1.02 12.13 23.86
C ASN A 175 0.26 12.72 24.45
N ASN A 176 0.94 13.59 23.70
CA ASN A 176 2.15 14.27 24.13
C ASN A 176 2.18 15.69 23.55
N PRO A 177 2.67 16.70 24.30
CA PRO A 177 2.54 18.11 23.90
C PRO A 177 3.37 18.46 22.66
N GLN A 178 4.49 17.75 22.44
CA GLN A 178 5.33 17.91 21.26
C GLN A 178 4.76 17.24 20.01
N LYS A 179 3.63 16.53 20.13
CA LYS A 179 2.99 15.74 19.06
C LYS A 179 3.93 14.74 18.38
N LEU A 180 4.95 14.24 19.09
CA LEU A 180 5.88 13.23 18.59
C LEU A 180 5.14 11.97 18.16
N SER A 181 5.45 11.52 16.94
CA SER A 181 4.95 10.30 16.34
C SER A 181 5.58 9.06 16.98
N SER A 182 4.83 7.95 16.98
CA SER A 182 5.39 6.62 17.21
C SER A 182 6.47 6.31 16.17
N GLY A 183 7.51 5.59 16.58
CA GLY A 183 8.58 5.19 15.67
C GLY A 183 8.17 4.15 14.62
N SER A 184 7.06 3.43 14.81
CA SER A 184 6.60 2.40 13.86
C SER A 184 5.08 2.30 13.69
N GLN A 185 4.29 2.77 14.66
CA GLN A 185 2.85 2.67 14.52
C GLN A 185 2.32 3.73 13.56
N PHE A 186 1.48 3.28 12.64
CA PHE A 186 0.83 4.12 11.65
C PHE A 186 -0.62 3.68 11.49
N TYR A 187 -1.39 4.47 10.76
CA TYR A 187 -2.73 4.09 10.34
C TYR A 187 -3.00 4.53 8.91
N ILE A 188 -3.86 3.77 8.24
CA ILE A 188 -4.41 4.12 6.94
C ILE A 188 -5.83 4.65 7.17
N VAL A 189 -6.14 5.81 6.61
CA VAL A 189 -7.46 6.42 6.72
C VAL A 189 -8.45 5.65 5.86
N SER A 190 -9.45 5.02 6.47
CA SER A 190 -10.66 4.58 5.76
C SER A 190 -11.58 5.78 5.55
N GLY A 191 -11.77 6.57 6.61
CA GLY A 191 -12.50 7.83 6.58
C GLY A 191 -13.99 7.67 6.32
N ARG A 192 -14.71 8.79 6.41
CA ARG A 192 -16.14 8.88 6.08
C ARG A 192 -16.38 10.01 5.10
N ALA A 193 -17.57 10.08 4.53
CA ALA A 193 -17.99 11.25 3.76
C ALA A 193 -17.80 12.55 4.58
N VAL A 194 -17.24 13.57 3.93
CA VAL A 194 -16.97 14.90 4.49
C VAL A 194 -17.72 15.94 3.68
N THR A 195 -18.27 16.95 4.35
CA THR A 195 -19.01 18.04 3.72
C THR A 195 -18.25 19.37 3.79
N ASP A 196 -18.58 20.30 2.90
CA ASP A 196 -18.04 21.67 2.96
C ASP A 196 -18.31 22.36 4.30
N ALA A 197 -19.49 22.13 4.89
CA ALA A 197 -19.85 22.71 6.18
C ALA A 197 -18.91 22.22 7.30
N GLU A 198 -18.50 20.95 7.26
CA GLU A 198 -17.54 20.39 8.21
C GLU A 198 -16.13 20.95 8.00
N LEU A 199 -15.68 21.06 6.75
CA LEU A 199 -14.40 21.69 6.44
C LEU A 199 -14.36 23.15 6.88
N ASN A 200 -15.41 23.92 6.59
CA ASN A 200 -15.52 25.33 7.01
C ASN A 200 -15.49 25.45 8.55
N LYS A 201 -16.17 24.55 9.26
CA LYS A 201 -16.13 24.51 10.73
C LYS A 201 -14.75 24.16 11.25
N GLN A 202 -14.05 23.22 10.61
CA GLN A 202 -12.69 22.85 10.96
C GLN A 202 -11.73 24.03 10.77
N GLU A 203 -11.80 24.73 9.64
CA GLU A 203 -11.01 25.93 9.35
C GLU A 203 -11.28 27.07 10.35
N ALA A 204 -12.54 27.25 10.75
CA ALA A 204 -12.93 28.27 11.72
C ALA A 204 -12.45 27.93 13.15
N SER A 205 -12.45 26.65 13.53
CA SER A 205 -12.13 26.22 14.89
C SER A 205 -10.65 26.00 15.15
N THR A 206 -9.89 25.59 14.14
CA THR A 206 -8.47 25.22 14.28
C THR A 206 -7.52 26.22 13.63
N GLY A 207 -8.03 27.11 12.77
CA GLY A 207 -7.21 28.01 11.98
C GLY A 207 -6.56 27.37 10.75
N VAL A 208 -6.76 26.05 10.54
CA VAL A 208 -6.35 25.36 9.30
C VAL A 208 -6.97 26.04 8.08
N ARG A 209 -6.25 26.01 6.96
CA ARG A 209 -6.71 26.51 5.67
C ARG A 209 -6.47 25.45 4.63
N TYR A 210 -7.54 24.88 4.08
CA TYR A 210 -7.42 23.80 3.12
C TYR A 210 -7.20 24.37 1.71
N PRO A 211 -6.11 23.98 1.02
CA PRO A 211 -5.98 24.23 -0.41
C PRO A 211 -7.16 23.63 -1.18
N SER A 212 -7.53 24.22 -2.32
CA SER A 212 -8.68 23.76 -3.12
C SER A 212 -8.59 22.27 -3.47
N ALA A 213 -7.39 21.80 -3.86
CA ALA A 213 -7.17 20.40 -4.20
C ALA A 213 -7.47 19.45 -3.03
N ILE A 214 -7.09 19.83 -1.80
CA ILE A 214 -7.36 19.03 -0.60
C ILE A 214 -8.86 19.02 -0.27
N ARG A 215 -9.55 20.15 -0.45
CA ARG A 215 -11.01 20.20 -0.28
C ARG A 215 -11.71 19.28 -1.28
N GLU A 216 -11.31 19.32 -2.55
CA GLU A 216 -11.85 18.44 -3.59
C GLU A 216 -11.65 16.96 -3.22
N GLU A 217 -10.46 16.58 -2.73
CA GLU A 217 -10.23 15.20 -2.28
C GLU A 217 -11.10 14.79 -1.09
N TYR A 218 -11.31 15.67 -0.11
CA TYR A 218 -12.20 15.37 1.01
C TYR A 218 -13.66 15.19 0.58
N LEU A 219 -14.14 16.04 -0.32
CA LEU A 219 -15.52 15.99 -0.81
C LEU A 219 -15.76 14.76 -1.70
N GLU A 220 -14.76 14.35 -2.48
CA GLU A 220 -14.85 13.19 -3.37
C GLU A 220 -14.67 11.87 -2.62
N LYS A 221 -13.62 11.76 -1.80
CA LYS A 221 -13.17 10.48 -1.23
C LYS A 221 -13.56 10.31 0.24
N GLY A 222 -13.89 11.40 0.93
CA GLY A 222 -14.03 11.41 2.38
C GLY A 222 -12.68 11.43 3.11
N GLY A 223 -12.74 11.31 4.44
CA GLY A 223 -11.55 11.33 5.28
C GLY A 223 -11.88 11.69 6.74
N VAL A 224 -10.89 12.26 7.43
CA VAL A 224 -10.93 12.58 8.85
C VAL A 224 -10.29 13.95 9.14
N PRO A 225 -10.93 15.07 8.75
CA PRO A 225 -10.33 16.41 8.80
C PRO A 225 -9.86 16.87 10.19
N PHE A 226 -10.48 16.37 11.25
CA PHE A 226 -10.13 16.77 12.62
C PHE A 226 -8.74 16.30 13.07
N LEU A 227 -8.12 15.36 12.35
CA LEU A 227 -6.75 14.91 12.60
C LEU A 227 -5.69 15.80 11.94
N ASP A 228 -6.07 16.65 10.99
CA ASP A 228 -5.13 17.53 10.29
C ASP A 228 -4.40 18.45 11.26
N GLN A 229 -3.10 18.69 10.99
CA GLN A 229 -2.19 19.46 11.84
C GLN A 229 -2.03 18.90 13.29
N ASN A 230 -2.49 17.68 13.53
CA ASN A 230 -2.35 16.99 14.82
C ASN A 230 -1.61 15.65 14.74
N TYR A 231 -1.54 15.08 13.54
CA TYR A 231 -0.82 13.85 13.19
C TYR A 231 -0.13 14.04 11.85
N THR A 232 1.05 13.46 11.70
CA THR A 232 1.80 13.55 10.44
C THR A 232 1.25 12.57 9.43
N VAL A 233 0.78 13.08 8.30
CA VAL A 233 0.51 12.30 7.09
C VAL A 233 1.82 12.19 6.33
N PHE A 234 2.27 10.98 6.00
CA PHE A 234 3.55 10.74 5.34
C PHE A 234 3.45 9.88 4.08
N GLY A 235 2.23 9.54 3.65
CA GLY A 235 2.00 8.81 2.42
C GLY A 235 0.52 8.68 2.09
N GLN A 236 0.22 8.02 0.99
CA GLN A 236 -1.15 7.76 0.53
C GLN A 236 -1.19 6.44 -0.26
N VAL A 237 -2.21 5.63 0.00
CA VAL A 237 -2.59 4.50 -0.84
C VAL A 237 -3.11 5.03 -2.17
N ILE A 238 -2.45 4.65 -3.27
CA ILE A 238 -2.77 5.07 -4.64
C ILE A 238 -3.47 3.98 -5.45
N GLU A 239 -3.33 2.71 -5.05
CA GLU A 239 -4.08 1.57 -5.58
C GLU A 239 -4.52 0.63 -4.44
N GLY A 240 -5.68 0.00 -4.58
CA GLY A 240 -6.25 -0.86 -3.54
C GLY A 240 -7.11 -0.12 -2.50
N LEU A 241 -7.72 1.02 -2.87
CA LEU A 241 -8.65 1.72 -1.97
C LEU A 241 -9.88 0.87 -1.58
N ASP A 242 -10.26 -0.11 -2.41
CA ASP A 242 -11.30 -1.09 -2.08
C ASP A 242 -10.86 -2.10 -1.02
N VAL A 243 -9.54 -2.39 -0.93
CA VAL A 243 -8.97 -3.23 0.13
C VAL A 243 -9.11 -2.53 1.48
N ILE A 244 -8.92 -1.20 1.53
CA ILE A 244 -9.20 -0.41 2.75
C ILE A 244 -10.66 -0.59 3.18
N ASP A 245 -11.61 -0.56 2.24
CA ASP A 245 -13.04 -0.74 2.55
C ASP A 245 -13.37 -2.15 3.02
N LYS A 246 -12.71 -3.17 2.47
CA LYS A 246 -12.84 -4.57 2.92
C LYS A 246 -12.35 -4.71 4.36
N ILE A 247 -11.12 -4.24 4.64
CA ILE A 247 -10.55 -4.29 5.97
C ILE A 247 -11.40 -3.49 6.96
N ALA A 248 -11.86 -2.28 6.61
CA ALA A 248 -12.67 -1.45 7.48
C ALA A 248 -13.98 -2.10 7.94
N LYS A 249 -14.51 -3.05 7.14
CA LYS A 249 -15.78 -3.75 7.39
C LYS A 249 -15.63 -5.11 8.07
N VAL A 250 -14.41 -5.55 8.39
CA VAL A 250 -14.22 -6.79 9.14
C VAL A 250 -14.89 -6.70 10.51
N GLN A 251 -15.37 -7.83 11.02
CA GLN A 251 -15.95 -7.86 12.35
C GLN A 251 -14.88 -7.52 13.39
N THR A 252 -15.17 -6.59 14.30
CA THR A 252 -14.27 -6.22 15.40
C THR A 252 -14.87 -6.58 16.77
N GLY A 253 -13.98 -6.84 17.72
CA GLY A 253 -14.29 -7.10 19.12
C GLY A 253 -13.91 -5.94 20.03
N ALA A 254 -13.51 -6.27 21.26
CA ALA A 254 -13.06 -5.27 22.23
C ALA A 254 -11.85 -4.46 21.70
N ALA A 255 -11.83 -3.17 22.02
CA ALA A 255 -10.81 -2.21 21.56
C ALA A 255 -10.67 -2.10 20.03
N ASP A 256 -11.76 -2.38 19.30
CA ASP A 256 -11.82 -2.34 17.84
C ASP A 256 -10.83 -3.32 17.16
N ARG A 257 -10.41 -4.38 17.88
CA ARG A 257 -9.53 -5.43 17.36
C ARG A 257 -10.30 -6.31 16.37
N PRO A 258 -9.81 -6.55 15.14
CA PRO A 258 -10.43 -7.52 14.23
C PRO A 258 -10.60 -8.89 14.89
N ALA A 259 -11.75 -9.51 14.68
CA ALA A 259 -12.08 -10.84 15.19
C ALA A 259 -11.25 -11.93 14.50
N GLU A 260 -11.03 -11.75 13.19
CA GLU A 260 -10.03 -12.48 12.40
C GLU A 260 -8.84 -11.55 12.11
N ASP A 261 -7.64 -12.11 12.20
CA ASP A 261 -6.41 -11.32 12.09
C ASP A 261 -6.17 -10.84 10.67
N VAL A 262 -6.16 -9.51 10.50
CA VAL A 262 -5.72 -8.88 9.27
C VAL A 262 -4.21 -8.61 9.38
N TRP A 263 -3.44 -9.55 8.84
CA TRP A 263 -1.98 -9.43 8.79
C TRP A 263 -1.54 -8.43 7.71
N MET A 264 -0.32 -7.92 7.85
CA MET A 264 0.35 -7.12 6.84
C MET A 264 1.76 -7.64 6.56
N LYS A 265 2.18 -7.45 5.33
CA LYS A 265 3.58 -7.51 4.90
C LYS A 265 3.85 -6.29 4.04
N ILE A 266 4.95 -5.60 4.30
CA ILE A 266 5.26 -4.37 3.55
C ILE A 266 6.61 -4.53 2.88
N SER A 267 6.66 -4.23 1.58
CA SER A 267 7.87 -4.34 0.78
C SER A 267 8.09 -3.11 -0.09
N MET A 268 9.36 -2.79 -0.34
CA MET A 268 9.71 -1.70 -1.26
C MET A 268 9.38 -2.10 -2.69
N ILE A 269 8.84 -1.14 -3.44
CA ILE A 269 8.69 -1.21 -4.90
C ILE A 269 9.82 -0.36 -5.49
N GLN A 270 10.76 -0.99 -6.18
CA GLN A 270 12.05 -0.40 -6.59
C GLN A 270 12.40 -0.77 -8.02
#